data_AF-A0A7X5JJR5-F1
#
_entry.id   AF-A0A7X5JJR5-F1
#
_cell.length_a   1.000
_cell.length_b   1.000
_cell.length_c   1.000
_cell.angle_alpha   90.00
_cell.angle_beta   90.00
_cell.angle_gamma   90.00
#
_symmetry.space_group_name_H-M   'P 1'
#
loop_
_entity.id
_entity.type
_entity.pdbx_description
1 polymer ?
#
loop_
_entity_poly.entity_id
_entity_poly.type
_entity_poly.pdbx_seq_one_letter_code
_entity_poly.pdbx_strand_id
1 'polypeptide(L)'
;MNNLQPEYSKEKILKNVKYTATGATIIFLTLILPAEYGIDPFGTGKLTGLNKLAPNYVAESIDSQESSETLETGTSVTQDTVNKQVSNTENTGSSYEYKELEKTYTLEAGEDREVKFDMNKGDEMRFSWQSSEVIYFDQHGEPTTEEGKEFLPYKTVKEGKQSSDEATLTAEFTGTHGWYWRNLSNNKVTITLVSKGNFK
;
A
#
# COMPACT_ATOMS: atom_id res chain seq x y z
N MET A 1 -19.43 -5.75 -55.22
CA MET A 1 -19.03 -5.12 -53.94
C MET A 1 -17.55 -5.42 -53.75
N ASN A 2 -16.67 -4.44 -53.95
CA ASN A 2 -15.23 -4.65 -53.84
C ASN A 2 -14.84 -4.66 -52.36
N ASN A 3 -14.20 -5.73 -51.92
CA ASN A 3 -13.77 -5.95 -50.54
C ASN A 3 -12.49 -5.16 -50.27
N LEU A 4 -12.61 -4.00 -49.62
CA LEU A 4 -11.50 -3.11 -49.24
C LEU A 4 -10.99 -3.46 -47.83
N GLN A 5 -10.52 -4.70 -47.62
CA GLN A 5 -9.81 -5.03 -46.38
C GLN A 5 -8.34 -4.56 -46.54
N PRO A 6 -7.83 -3.65 -45.68
CA PRO A 6 -6.44 -3.25 -45.76
C PRO A 6 -5.53 -4.45 -45.46
N GLU A 7 -4.72 -4.85 -46.45
CA GLU A 7 -3.73 -5.89 -46.27
C GLU A 7 -2.59 -5.33 -45.40
N TYR A 8 -2.63 -5.65 -44.09
CA TYR A 8 -1.56 -5.28 -43.18
C TYR A 8 -0.32 -6.14 -43.49
N SER A 9 0.65 -5.56 -44.19
CA SER A 9 1.94 -6.21 -44.44
C SER A 9 2.64 -6.53 -43.12
N LYS A 10 3.18 -7.75 -43.01
CA LYS A 10 3.96 -8.25 -41.85
C LYS A 10 5.07 -7.26 -41.46
N GLU A 11 5.66 -6.57 -42.43
CA GLU A 11 6.70 -5.55 -42.20
C GLU A 11 6.16 -4.32 -41.44
N LYS A 12 4.94 -3.87 -41.76
CA LYS A 12 4.29 -2.76 -41.06
C LYS A 12 3.96 -3.13 -39.62
N ILE A 13 3.50 -4.37 -39.39
CA ILE A 13 3.24 -4.88 -38.04
C ILE A 13 4.54 -4.92 -37.24
N LEU A 14 5.61 -5.50 -37.79
CA LEU A 14 6.90 -5.60 -37.10
C LEU A 14 7.47 -4.22 -36.76
N LYS A 15 7.34 -3.25 -37.66
CA LYS A 15 7.77 -1.86 -37.44
C LYS A 15 6.99 -1.21 -36.29
N ASN A 16 5.66 -1.36 -36.27
CA ASN A 16 4.84 -0.79 -35.21
C ASN A 16 5.10 -1.45 -33.85
N VAL A 17 5.25 -2.78 -33.82
CA VAL A 17 5.61 -3.51 -32.59
C VAL A 17 6.93 -3.00 -32.01
N LYS A 18 7.94 -2.74 -32.86
CA LYS A 18 9.21 -2.15 -32.40
C LYS A 18 9.01 -0.78 -31.77
N TYR A 19 8.24 0.11 -32.39
CA TYR A 19 7.98 1.43 -31.82
C TYR A 19 7.22 1.35 -30.49
N THR A 20 6.20 0.51 -30.42
CA THR A 20 5.44 0.31 -29.18
C THR A 20 6.32 -0.26 -28.08
N ALA A 21 7.15 -1.27 -28.39
CA ALA A 21 8.08 -1.85 -27.42
C ALA A 21 9.06 -0.80 -26.89
N THR A 22 9.68 -0.02 -27.76
CA THR A 22 10.59 1.06 -27.35
C THR A 22 9.88 2.11 -26.49
N GLY A 23 8.68 2.54 -26.90
CA GLY A 23 7.90 3.51 -26.12
C GLY A 23 7.51 2.99 -24.75
N ALA A 24 7.06 1.74 -24.67
CA ALA A 24 6.72 1.08 -23.41
C ALA A 24 7.94 0.97 -22.48
N THR A 25 9.12 0.63 -23.01
CA THR A 25 10.36 0.60 -22.22
C THR A 25 10.71 1.97 -21.65
N ILE A 26 10.57 3.04 -22.44
CA ILE A 26 10.85 4.40 -21.98
C ILE A 26 9.88 4.80 -20.86
N ILE A 27 8.58 4.57 -21.05
CA ILE A 27 7.55 4.86 -20.03
C ILE A 27 7.82 4.06 -18.75
N PHE A 28 8.14 2.77 -18.89
CA PHE A 28 8.44 1.91 -17.75
C PHE A 28 9.64 2.41 -16.94
N LEU A 29 10.74 2.77 -17.59
CA LEU A 29 11.96 3.20 -16.89
C LEU A 29 11.86 4.61 -16.28
N THR A 30 11.06 5.51 -16.88
CA THR A 30 11.04 6.93 -16.49
C THR A 30 9.87 7.32 -15.61
N LEU A 31 8.76 6.57 -15.66
CA LEU A 31 7.54 6.86 -14.91
C LEU A 31 7.19 5.74 -13.93
N ILE A 32 7.09 4.50 -14.41
CA ILE A 32 6.62 3.36 -13.60
C ILE A 32 7.66 2.97 -12.55
N LEU A 33 8.93 2.78 -12.94
CA LEU A 33 9.98 2.41 -11.99
C LEU A 33 10.14 3.42 -10.84
N PRO A 34 10.19 4.75 -11.11
CA PRO A 34 10.27 5.70 -10.02
C PRO A 34 9.00 5.76 -9.15
N ALA A 35 7.81 5.70 -9.76
CA ALA A 35 6.54 5.86 -9.03
C ALA A 35 6.17 4.63 -8.20
N GLU A 36 6.52 3.42 -8.65
CA GLU A 36 6.12 2.17 -7.99
C GLU A 36 7.25 1.52 -7.19
N TYR A 37 8.51 1.78 -7.55
CA TYR A 37 9.66 1.09 -6.94
C TYR A 37 10.71 2.05 -6.38
N GLY A 38 10.58 3.36 -6.57
CA GLY A 38 11.57 4.35 -6.13
C GLY A 38 12.91 4.28 -6.88
N ILE A 39 13.02 3.40 -7.87
CA ILE A 39 14.20 3.21 -8.70
C ILE A 39 14.14 4.21 -9.85
N ASP A 40 15.10 5.13 -9.91
CA ASP A 40 15.11 6.20 -10.89
C ASP A 40 16.44 6.25 -11.67
N PRO A 41 16.60 5.42 -12.72
CA PRO A 41 17.86 5.31 -13.46
C PRO A 41 18.24 6.60 -14.20
N PHE A 42 17.25 7.42 -14.55
CA PHE A 42 17.42 8.64 -15.35
C PHE A 42 17.22 9.94 -14.56
N GLY A 43 16.88 9.86 -13.27
CA GLY A 43 16.63 11.04 -12.43
C GLY A 43 15.29 11.75 -12.68
N THR A 44 14.44 11.21 -13.57
CA THR A 44 13.16 11.82 -13.93
C THR A 44 12.16 11.79 -12.79
N GLY A 45 12.19 10.75 -11.96
CA GLY A 45 11.35 10.61 -10.78
C GLY A 45 11.71 11.59 -9.66
N LYS A 46 13.00 11.88 -9.46
CA LYS A 46 13.45 12.94 -8.53
C LYS A 46 13.06 14.34 -9.03
N LEU A 47 13.23 14.60 -10.33
CA LEU A 47 12.92 15.88 -10.94
C LEU A 47 11.42 16.22 -10.88
N THR A 48 10.57 15.21 -11.13
CA THR A 48 9.10 15.36 -11.15
C THR A 48 8.46 15.15 -9.78
N GLY A 49 9.19 14.56 -8.83
CA GLY A 49 8.67 14.16 -7.53
C GLY A 49 7.90 12.83 -7.53
N LEU A 50 7.83 12.11 -8.66
CA LEU A 50 7.18 10.80 -8.78
C LEU A 50 7.80 9.76 -7.83
N ASN A 51 9.08 9.88 -7.50
CA ASN A 51 9.75 8.97 -6.56
C ASN A 51 9.05 8.93 -5.18
N LYS A 52 8.40 10.03 -4.77
CA LYS A 52 7.67 10.11 -3.50
C LYS A 52 6.39 9.27 -3.46
N LEU A 53 5.93 8.79 -4.61
CA LEU A 53 4.77 7.91 -4.72
C LEU A 53 5.15 6.45 -4.47
N ALA A 54 6.44 6.11 -4.56
CA ALA A 54 6.90 4.76 -4.32
C ALA A 54 6.50 4.36 -2.89
N PRO A 55 5.92 3.15 -2.71
CA PRO A 55 5.65 2.64 -1.38
C PRO A 55 6.96 2.63 -0.61
N ASN A 56 6.98 3.31 0.53
CA ASN A 56 8.14 3.34 1.41
C ASN A 56 8.35 1.93 1.97
N TYR A 57 9.13 1.12 1.26
CA TYR A 57 9.81 -0.01 1.88
C TYR A 57 10.78 0.63 2.87
N VAL A 58 10.49 0.50 4.15
CA VAL A 58 11.36 0.95 5.24
C VAL A 58 12.61 0.08 5.20
N ALA A 59 13.50 0.36 4.25
CA ALA A 59 14.88 -0.07 4.29
C ALA A 59 15.57 0.88 5.26
N GLU A 60 15.46 0.55 6.53
CA GLU A 60 16.40 1.04 7.52
C GLU A 60 17.81 0.60 7.08
N SER A 61 18.57 1.52 6.50
CA SER A 61 20.03 1.47 6.56
C SER A 61 20.64 2.86 6.39
N ILE A 62 20.99 3.41 7.55
CA ILE A 62 22.31 3.96 7.90
C ILE A 62 22.88 5.06 6.97
N ASP A 63 22.83 6.26 7.54
CA ASP A 63 23.93 7.23 7.68
C ASP A 63 24.73 7.61 6.43
N SER A 64 24.57 8.87 6.04
CA SER A 64 25.67 9.70 5.58
C SER A 64 25.37 11.14 5.98
N GLN A 65 25.93 11.53 7.13
CA GLN A 65 26.17 12.93 7.50
C GLN A 65 27.02 13.68 6.46
N GLU A 66 26.65 14.94 6.19
CA GLU A 66 27.47 16.17 6.24
C GLU A 66 26.55 17.33 5.80
N SER A 67 26.53 18.54 6.36
CA SER A 67 27.43 19.28 7.24
C SER A 67 26.60 20.35 7.97
N SER A 68 26.71 20.48 9.30
CA SER A 68 27.46 21.54 10.01
C SER A 68 26.77 22.90 10.11
N GLU A 69 26.35 23.26 11.33
CA GLU A 69 26.89 24.42 12.04
C GLU A 69 26.74 24.25 13.57
N THR A 70 27.74 24.75 14.30
CA THR A 70 28.13 24.42 15.68
C THR A 70 27.84 25.59 16.64
N LEU A 71 27.91 25.29 17.96
CA LEU A 71 28.18 26.16 19.15
C LEU A 71 26.92 26.73 19.85
N GLU A 72 26.70 26.60 21.17
CA GLU A 72 27.61 26.40 22.32
C GLU A 72 27.06 25.57 23.50
N THR A 73 28.03 25.07 24.26
CA THR A 73 28.06 24.39 25.56
C THR A 73 27.48 25.22 26.73
N GLY A 74 26.68 24.58 27.59
CA GLY A 74 26.23 25.14 28.87
C GLY A 74 25.59 24.11 29.81
N THR A 75 26.36 23.70 30.83
CA THR A 75 26.12 22.82 31.99
C THR A 75 24.74 22.81 32.67
N SER A 76 24.17 21.60 32.79
CA SER A 76 23.59 20.88 33.97
C SER A 76 22.54 21.50 34.94
N VAL A 77 21.48 20.69 35.15
CA VAL A 77 20.54 20.48 36.30
C VAL A 77 19.46 21.53 36.61
N THR A 78 18.17 21.18 36.46
CA THR A 78 17.22 20.71 37.52
C THR A 78 15.77 20.75 36.99
N GLN A 79 14.97 19.75 37.37
CA GLN A 79 13.50 19.72 37.24
C GLN A 79 12.86 20.95 37.91
N ASP A 80 11.87 21.60 37.29
CA ASP A 80 10.43 21.40 37.56
C ASP A 80 9.56 22.53 36.94
N THR A 81 8.29 22.19 36.63
CA THR A 81 7.11 23.08 36.45
C THR A 81 6.75 23.74 35.08
N VAL A 82 5.81 23.08 34.37
CA VAL A 82 4.52 23.59 33.81
C VAL A 82 4.48 24.59 32.60
N ASN A 83 4.03 24.05 31.44
CA ASN A 83 3.09 24.53 30.38
C ASN A 83 3.22 25.97 29.79
N LYS A 84 2.98 26.27 28.50
CA LYS A 84 2.39 25.61 27.31
C LYS A 84 2.44 26.63 26.15
N GLN A 85 2.81 26.26 24.92
CA GLN A 85 2.06 26.60 23.67
C GLN A 85 2.67 25.89 22.44
N VAL A 86 2.21 24.68 22.09
CA VAL A 86 1.22 24.33 21.03
C VAL A 86 1.81 24.24 19.61
N SER A 87 1.91 23.01 19.11
CA SER A 87 1.28 22.62 17.84
C SER A 87 0.58 21.29 18.05
N ASN A 88 -0.74 21.31 17.89
CA ASN A 88 -1.63 20.16 17.96
C ASN A 88 -1.27 19.15 16.85
N THR A 89 -1.02 17.91 17.23
CA THR A 89 -1.50 16.76 16.47
C THR A 89 -2.33 15.96 17.46
N GLU A 90 -3.61 15.79 17.16
CA GLU A 90 -4.52 14.96 17.92
C GLU A 90 -4.03 13.51 17.85
N ASN A 91 -3.07 13.15 18.70
CA ASN A 91 -2.82 11.76 19.05
C ASN A 91 -3.90 11.36 20.06
N THR A 92 -5.12 11.19 19.54
CA THR A 92 -6.15 10.43 20.24
C THR A 92 -5.61 9.01 20.29
N GLY A 93 -5.00 8.62 21.41
CA GLY A 93 -4.60 7.23 21.61
C GLY A 93 -5.76 6.31 21.26
N SER A 94 -5.49 5.27 20.45
CA SER A 94 -6.52 4.36 19.97
C SER A 94 -7.40 3.87 21.11
N SER A 95 -8.72 3.91 20.91
CA SER A 95 -9.69 3.36 21.87
C SER A 95 -9.69 1.83 21.89
N TYR A 96 -9.05 1.20 20.91
CA TYR A 96 -8.94 -0.25 20.80
C TYR A 96 -7.67 -0.77 21.49
N GLU A 97 -7.79 -1.94 22.13
CA GLU A 97 -6.66 -2.63 22.73
C GLU A 97 -5.68 -3.12 21.65
N TYR A 98 -4.38 -3.00 21.93
CA TYR A 98 -3.34 -3.58 21.09
C TYR A 98 -3.37 -5.11 21.19
N LYS A 99 -3.46 -5.81 20.07
CA LYS A 99 -3.43 -7.27 20.03
C LYS A 99 -2.65 -7.81 18.84
N GLU A 100 -2.20 -9.04 18.99
CA GLU A 100 -1.61 -9.88 17.95
C GLU A 100 -2.51 -11.10 17.75
N LEU A 101 -2.95 -11.31 16.51
CA LEU A 101 -3.80 -12.43 16.12
C LEU A 101 -3.15 -13.18 14.95
N GLU A 102 -3.15 -14.50 15.04
CA GLU A 102 -2.87 -15.39 13.91
C GLU A 102 -4.11 -16.23 13.64
N LYS A 103 -4.56 -16.28 12.38
CA LYS A 103 -5.72 -17.04 11.99
C LYS A 103 -5.53 -17.69 10.63
N THR A 104 -5.91 -18.96 10.55
CA THR A 104 -5.86 -19.73 9.31
C THR A 104 -7.27 -19.96 8.77
N TYR A 105 -7.42 -19.81 7.46
CA TYR A 105 -8.64 -20.00 6.70
C TYR A 105 -8.40 -21.00 5.59
N THR A 106 -9.43 -21.76 5.23
CA THR A 106 -9.40 -22.69 4.10
C THR A 106 -10.52 -22.31 3.14
N LEU A 107 -10.19 -22.23 1.85
CA LEU A 107 -11.12 -21.95 0.76
C LEU A 107 -11.13 -23.14 -0.20
N GLU A 108 -12.32 -23.68 -0.47
CA GLU A 108 -12.52 -24.62 -1.57
C GLU A 108 -12.40 -23.91 -2.93
N ALA A 109 -12.43 -24.69 -4.01
CA ALA A 109 -12.35 -24.16 -5.37
C ALA A 109 -13.48 -23.13 -5.64
N GLY A 110 -13.11 -21.93 -6.07
CA GLY A 110 -14.05 -20.85 -6.37
C GLY A 110 -14.60 -20.09 -5.16
N GLU A 111 -14.29 -20.53 -3.93
CA GLU A 111 -14.73 -19.85 -2.70
C GLU A 111 -13.96 -18.56 -2.45
N ASP A 112 -14.58 -17.70 -1.64
CA ASP A 112 -14.01 -16.46 -1.18
C ASP A 112 -14.16 -16.28 0.33
N ARG A 113 -13.41 -15.31 0.85
CA ARG A 113 -13.45 -14.92 2.25
C ARG A 113 -13.05 -13.47 2.43
N GLU A 114 -13.81 -12.79 3.26
CA GLU A 114 -13.51 -11.43 3.70
C GLU A 114 -13.22 -11.42 5.20
N VAL A 115 -12.22 -10.65 5.60
CA VAL A 115 -11.87 -10.40 7.00
C VAL A 115 -11.76 -8.90 7.20
N LYS A 116 -12.50 -8.38 8.18
CA LYS A 116 -12.56 -6.95 8.51
C LYS A 116 -12.14 -6.70 9.95
N PHE A 117 -11.59 -5.51 10.16
CA PHE A 117 -11.15 -4.97 11.44
C PHE A 117 -11.73 -3.57 11.60
N ASP A 118 -12.31 -3.26 12.75
CA ASP A 118 -12.68 -1.86 13.05
C ASP A 118 -11.43 -1.12 13.53
N MET A 119 -11.17 0.04 12.94
CA MET A 119 -10.03 0.91 13.29
C MET A 119 -10.49 2.37 13.36
N ASN A 120 -9.91 3.14 14.28
CA ASN A 120 -10.06 4.59 14.28
C ASN A 120 -9.12 5.22 13.26
N LYS A 121 -9.47 6.42 12.77
CA LYS A 121 -8.55 7.22 11.98
C LYS A 121 -7.22 7.43 12.73
N GLY A 122 -6.12 7.14 12.05
CA GLY A 122 -4.77 7.23 12.59
C GLY A 122 -4.26 5.95 13.24
N ASP A 123 -5.12 4.97 13.51
CA ASP A 123 -4.68 3.67 14.04
C ASP A 123 -3.77 2.97 13.03
N GLU A 124 -2.75 2.29 13.54
CA GLU A 124 -1.84 1.46 12.75
C GLU A 124 -2.07 -0.02 13.02
N MET A 125 -2.08 -0.80 11.95
CA MET A 125 -2.11 -2.26 12.00
C MET A 125 -1.06 -2.83 11.05
N ARG A 126 -0.12 -3.60 11.58
CA ARG A 126 0.76 -4.46 10.77
C ARG A 126 0.01 -5.73 10.40
N PHE A 127 0.11 -6.14 9.15
CA PHE A 127 -0.45 -7.39 8.70
C PHE A 127 0.57 -8.16 7.86
N SER A 128 0.42 -9.48 7.85
CA SER A 128 1.08 -10.38 6.90
C SER A 128 0.11 -11.51 6.60
N TRP A 129 -0.12 -11.80 5.32
CA TRP A 129 -0.86 -12.98 4.92
C TRP A 129 -0.06 -13.79 3.91
N GLN A 130 -0.24 -15.12 3.98
CA GLN A 130 0.36 -16.08 3.07
C GLN A 130 -0.68 -17.13 2.71
N SER A 131 -0.73 -17.53 1.45
CA SER A 131 -1.55 -18.60 0.94
C SER A 131 -0.73 -19.72 0.31
N SER A 132 -1.28 -20.92 0.30
CA SER A 132 -0.65 -22.11 -0.30
C SER A 132 -0.59 -22.07 -1.84
N GLU A 133 -1.36 -21.18 -2.46
CA GLU A 133 -1.45 -20.97 -3.92
C GLU A 133 -1.63 -19.47 -4.21
N VAL A 134 -1.44 -19.07 -5.47
CA VAL A 134 -1.79 -17.70 -5.91
C VAL A 134 -3.31 -17.51 -5.89
N ILE A 135 -3.77 -16.49 -5.18
CA ILE A 135 -5.19 -16.13 -5.04
C ILE A 135 -5.43 -14.69 -5.51
N TYR A 136 -6.68 -14.36 -5.83
CA TYR A 136 -7.06 -12.95 -5.94
C TYR A 136 -7.23 -12.37 -4.54
N PHE A 137 -6.81 -11.12 -4.37
CA PHE A 137 -7.03 -10.37 -3.15
C PHE A 137 -7.44 -8.93 -3.45
N ASP A 138 -8.18 -8.33 -2.53
CA ASP A 138 -8.52 -6.91 -2.49
C ASP A 138 -8.42 -6.42 -1.04
N GLN A 139 -7.52 -5.49 -0.80
CA GLN A 139 -7.41 -4.74 0.44
C GLN A 139 -8.24 -3.46 0.29
N HIS A 140 -9.23 -3.28 1.15
CA HIS A 140 -10.13 -2.13 1.09
C HIS A 140 -10.55 -1.65 2.49
N GLY A 141 -11.20 -0.50 2.53
CA GLY A 141 -11.86 0.01 3.72
C GLY A 141 -13.17 0.72 3.42
N GLU A 142 -14.04 0.75 4.42
CA GLU A 142 -15.34 1.39 4.39
C GLU A 142 -15.46 2.34 5.60
N PRO A 143 -15.56 3.66 5.38
CA PRO A 143 -15.69 4.61 6.47
C PRO A 143 -16.99 4.40 7.24
N THR A 144 -16.96 4.56 8.57
CA THR A 144 -18.18 4.61 9.36
C THR A 144 -18.99 5.84 8.95
N THR A 145 -20.20 5.62 8.45
CA THR A 145 -21.12 6.71 8.14
C THR A 145 -21.96 7.02 9.37
N GLU A 146 -21.99 8.28 9.80
CA GLU A 146 -22.91 8.71 10.86
C GLU A 146 -24.36 8.66 10.37
N GLU A 147 -25.28 8.32 11.26
CA GLU A 147 -26.71 8.22 10.95
C GLU A 147 -27.24 9.56 10.38
N GLY A 148 -27.81 9.51 9.16
CA GLY A 148 -28.32 10.68 8.46
C GLY A 148 -27.30 11.44 7.59
N LYS A 149 -26.05 10.98 7.48
CA LYS A 149 -25.07 11.51 6.51
C LYS A 149 -25.03 10.67 5.23
N GLU A 150 -24.50 11.26 4.16
CA GLU A 150 -24.26 10.54 2.90
C GLU A 150 -23.31 9.36 3.11
N PHE A 151 -23.65 8.23 2.50
CA PHE A 151 -22.80 7.04 2.46
C PHE A 151 -21.45 7.39 1.82
N LEU A 152 -20.36 7.16 2.55
CA LEU A 152 -19.02 7.36 2.02
C LEU A 152 -18.63 6.13 1.19
N PRO A 153 -18.05 6.31 -0.01
CA PRO A 153 -17.74 5.20 -0.89
C PRO A 153 -16.66 4.28 -0.29
N TYR A 154 -16.76 2.99 -0.63
CA TYR A 154 -15.71 2.02 -0.38
C TYR A 154 -14.39 2.49 -1.03
N LYS A 155 -13.27 2.24 -0.36
CA LYS A 155 -11.94 2.60 -0.85
C LYS A 155 -11.09 1.34 -1.02
N THR A 156 -10.83 0.95 -2.25
CA THR A 156 -9.78 -0.04 -2.57
C THR A 156 -8.41 0.59 -2.35
N VAL A 157 -7.57 -0.10 -1.59
CA VAL A 157 -6.19 0.29 -1.27
C VAL A 157 -5.22 -0.44 -2.18
N LYS A 158 -5.40 -1.75 -2.35
CA LYS A 158 -4.53 -2.60 -3.18
C LYS A 158 -5.27 -3.86 -3.58
N GLU A 159 -5.19 -4.26 -4.85
CA GLU A 159 -5.76 -5.53 -5.32
C GLU A 159 -4.83 -6.21 -6.33
N GLY A 160 -5.02 -7.52 -6.54
CA GLY A 160 -4.23 -8.25 -7.53
C GLY A 160 -4.27 -9.76 -7.34
N LYS A 161 -3.26 -10.44 -7.89
CA LYS A 161 -3.07 -11.88 -7.74
C LYS A 161 -1.68 -12.17 -7.23
N GLN A 162 -1.59 -12.69 -6.01
CA GLN A 162 -0.33 -13.10 -5.38
C GLN A 162 -0.61 -14.17 -4.33
N SER A 163 0.46 -14.77 -3.79
CA SER A 163 0.36 -15.78 -2.72
C SER A 163 0.70 -15.23 -1.34
N SER A 164 1.10 -13.97 -1.22
CA SER A 164 1.43 -13.34 0.06
C SER A 164 1.43 -11.83 -0.05
N ASP A 165 1.21 -11.14 1.06
CA ASP A 165 1.46 -9.70 1.19
C ASP A 165 1.73 -9.34 2.65
N GLU A 166 2.51 -8.29 2.86
CA GLU A 166 2.74 -7.73 4.19
C GLU A 166 2.95 -6.21 4.11
N ALA A 167 2.34 -5.48 5.03
CA ALA A 167 2.57 -4.05 5.17
C ALA A 167 2.09 -3.53 6.54
N THR A 168 2.31 -2.24 6.77
CA THR A 168 1.62 -1.47 7.82
C THR A 168 0.48 -0.69 7.18
N LEU A 169 -0.74 -0.92 7.64
CA LEU A 169 -1.91 -0.12 7.32
C LEU A 169 -2.05 1.00 8.35
N THR A 170 -2.05 2.24 7.90
CA THR A 170 -2.49 3.39 8.71
C THR A 170 -3.90 3.78 8.26
N ALA A 171 -4.87 3.74 9.18
CA ALA A 171 -6.25 4.03 8.86
C ALA A 171 -6.45 5.52 8.53
N GLU A 172 -6.73 5.85 7.27
CA GLU A 172 -7.00 7.25 6.86
C GLU A 172 -8.34 7.79 7.38
N PHE A 173 -9.23 6.89 7.82
CA PHE A 173 -10.55 7.17 8.35
C PHE A 173 -10.96 6.12 9.40
N THR A 174 -11.86 6.52 10.30
CA THR A 174 -12.54 5.59 11.20
C THR A 174 -13.51 4.75 10.40
N GLY A 175 -13.44 3.42 10.54
CA GLY A 175 -14.23 2.50 9.73
C GLY A 175 -13.75 1.07 9.80
N THR A 176 -14.27 0.26 8.89
CA THR A 176 -13.78 -1.11 8.69
C THR A 176 -12.66 -1.10 7.66
N HIS A 177 -11.63 -1.90 7.91
CA HIS A 177 -10.52 -2.13 6.99
C HIS A 177 -10.26 -3.62 6.90
N GLY A 178 -9.88 -4.14 5.75
CA GLY A 178 -9.80 -5.59 5.60
C GLY A 178 -9.24 -6.10 4.29
N TRP A 179 -9.31 -7.42 4.17
CA TRP A 179 -8.94 -8.18 2.98
C TRP A 179 -10.09 -9.05 2.55
N TYR A 180 -10.37 -9.00 1.26
CA TYR A 180 -11.09 -10.02 0.53
C TYR A 180 -10.09 -10.93 -0.19
N TRP A 181 -10.31 -12.23 -0.14
CA TRP A 181 -9.55 -13.24 -0.87
C TRP A 181 -10.49 -14.12 -1.66
N ARG A 182 -10.10 -14.49 -2.87
CA ARG A 182 -10.83 -15.44 -3.70
C ARG A 182 -9.92 -16.50 -4.28
N ASN A 183 -10.29 -17.76 -4.06
CA ASN A 183 -9.63 -18.90 -4.66
C ASN A 183 -10.10 -19.05 -6.12
N LEU A 184 -9.22 -18.68 -7.06
CA LEU A 184 -9.48 -18.82 -8.49
C LEU A 184 -9.06 -20.19 -9.06
N SER A 185 -8.48 -21.05 -8.21
CA SER A 185 -8.00 -22.38 -8.60
C SER A 185 -9.08 -23.45 -8.39
N ASN A 186 -8.81 -24.66 -8.91
CA ASN A 186 -9.61 -25.85 -8.65
C ASN A 186 -9.10 -26.66 -7.44
N ASN A 187 -8.05 -26.19 -6.77
CA ASN A 187 -7.48 -26.84 -5.60
C ASN A 187 -7.99 -26.14 -4.33
N LYS A 188 -7.96 -26.85 -3.22
CA LYS A 188 -8.15 -26.26 -1.90
C LYS A 188 -6.98 -25.34 -1.55
N VAL A 189 -7.27 -24.13 -1.08
CA VAL A 189 -6.26 -23.15 -0.68
C VAL A 189 -6.36 -22.88 0.81
N THR A 190 -5.21 -22.81 1.48
CA THR A 190 -5.11 -22.36 2.88
C THR A 190 -4.47 -20.98 2.92
N ILE A 191 -5.01 -20.09 3.74
CA ILE A 191 -4.55 -18.72 3.95
C ILE A 191 -4.27 -18.53 5.45
N THR A 192 -3.09 -18.08 5.81
CA THR A 192 -2.74 -17.67 7.18
C THR A 192 -2.59 -16.16 7.21
N LEU A 193 -3.32 -15.50 8.10
CA LEU A 193 -3.26 -14.06 8.36
C LEU A 193 -2.71 -13.83 9.76
N VAL A 194 -1.69 -12.98 9.86
CA VAL A 194 -1.17 -12.41 11.09
C VAL A 194 -1.50 -10.91 11.11
N SER A 195 -2.13 -10.43 12.17
CA SER A 195 -2.50 -9.03 12.37
C SER A 195 -2.00 -8.53 13.73
N LYS A 196 -1.36 -7.36 13.76
CA LYS A 196 -0.83 -6.73 14.99
C LYS A 196 -1.16 -5.25 15.02
N GLY A 197 -1.87 -4.78 16.04
CA GLY A 197 -2.23 -3.37 16.13
C GLY A 197 -3.41 -3.12 17.06
N ASN A 198 -3.90 -1.88 17.03
CA ASN A 198 -5.08 -1.46 17.77
C ASN A 198 -6.30 -1.55 16.86
N PHE A 199 -7.13 -2.55 17.07
CA PHE A 199 -8.34 -2.79 16.27
C PHE A 199 -9.38 -3.57 17.08
N LYS A 200 -10.62 -3.66 16.59
CA LYS A 200 -11.63 -4.56 17.15
C LYS A 200 -11.77 -5.83 16.31
#